data_AF-A0A9Y2JR42-F1
#
_entry.id   AF-A0A9Y2JR42-F1
#
_cell.length_a   1.000
_cell.length_b   1.000
_cell.length_c   1.000
_cell.angle_alpha   90.00
_cell.angle_beta   90.00
_cell.angle_gamma   90.00
#
_symmetry.space_group_name_H-M   'P 1'
#
loop_
_entity.id
_entity.type
_entity.pdbx_description
1 polymer ?
#
loop_
_entity_poly.entity_id
_entity_poly.type
_entity_poly.pdbx_seq_one_letter_code
_entity_poly.pdbx_strand_id
1 'polypeptide(L)'
;MPETFEMDRVDRIADILYGVASGGGVIEYVPLGRRVGVQPNHLGHFLEQVSARAADRDEPLWSALVVSKDSRLPSSGFYVLARRLRAEYVNLDDQELWKREKERCYAAVLRP
;
A
#
# COMPACT_ATOMS: atom_id res chain seq x y z
N MET A 1 -3.38 22.28 13.17
CA MET A 1 -4.61 21.47 12.98
C MET A 1 -4.78 20.80 11.60
N PRO A 2 -3.81 20.75 10.66
CA PRO A 2 -3.94 19.88 9.47
C PRO A 2 -3.36 18.46 9.68
N GLU A 3 -2.34 18.30 10.52
CA GLU A 3 -1.61 17.03 10.73
C GLU A 3 -2.50 15.90 11.30
N THR A 4 -3.44 16.22 12.20
CA THR A 4 -4.35 15.23 12.80
C THR A 4 -5.24 14.57 11.74
N PHE A 5 -5.80 15.36 10.82
CA PHE A 5 -6.68 14.83 9.77
C PHE A 5 -5.94 13.99 8.73
N GLU A 6 -4.66 14.27 8.50
CA GLU A 6 -3.83 13.44 7.63
C GLU A 6 -3.50 12.11 8.29
N MET A 7 -3.13 12.11 9.56
CA MET A 7 -2.90 10.89 10.34
C MET A 7 -4.14 9.99 10.37
N ASP A 8 -5.33 10.54 10.62
CA ASP A 8 -6.59 9.79 10.58
C ASP A 8 -6.83 9.10 9.22
N ARG A 9 -6.43 9.75 8.12
CA ARG A 9 -6.57 9.17 6.76
C ARG A 9 -5.55 8.05 6.53
N VAL A 10 -4.31 8.24 6.97
CA VAL A 10 -3.25 7.22 6.88
C VAL A 10 -3.65 5.97 7.66
N ASP A 11 -4.11 6.13 8.90
CA ASP A 11 -4.55 5.01 9.73
C ASP A 11 -5.76 4.31 9.09
N ARG A 12 -6.76 5.06 8.61
CA ARG A 12 -7.92 4.49 7.91
C ARG A 12 -7.55 3.74 6.62
N ILE A 13 -6.56 4.23 5.86
CA ILE A 13 -6.07 3.53 4.67
C ILE A 13 -5.39 2.23 5.08
N ALA A 14 -4.54 2.26 6.10
CA ALA A 14 -3.88 1.06 6.63
C ALA A 14 -4.91 0.01 7.07
N ASP A 15 -5.94 0.41 7.83
CA ASP A 15 -7.02 -0.49 8.26
C ASP A 15 -7.78 -1.14 7.10
N ILE A 16 -8.10 -0.35 6.07
CA ILE A 16 -8.77 -0.89 4.87
C ILE A 16 -7.87 -1.90 4.16
N LEU A 17 -6.58 -1.60 4.02
CA LEU A 17 -5.63 -2.48 3.35
C LEU A 17 -5.35 -3.75 4.16
N TYR A 18 -5.32 -3.65 5.49
CA TYR A 18 -5.27 -4.80 6.39
C TYR A 18 -6.50 -5.70 6.19
N GLY A 19 -7.70 -5.13 6.12
CA GLY A 19 -8.93 -5.88 5.84
C GLY A 19 -8.91 -6.56 4.45
N VAL A 20 -8.36 -5.88 3.44
CA VAL A 20 -8.17 -6.44 2.10
C VAL A 20 -7.18 -7.61 2.12
N ALA A 21 -6.06 -7.47 2.84
CA ALA A 21 -5.06 -8.51 3.02
C ALA A 21 -5.65 -9.74 3.73
N SER A 22 -6.48 -9.51 4.76
CA SER A 22 -7.16 -10.56 5.53
C SER A 22 -8.10 -11.40 4.66
N GLY A 23 -8.68 -10.80 3.62
CA GLY A 23 -9.48 -11.51 2.61
C GLY A 23 -8.66 -12.10 1.46
N GLY A 24 -7.32 -12.03 1.49
CA GLY A 24 -6.45 -12.47 0.39
C GLY A 24 -6.63 -11.68 -0.91
N GLY A 25 -7.12 -10.44 -0.81
CA GLY A 25 -7.54 -9.64 -1.96
C GLY A 25 -6.54 -8.56 -2.40
N VAL A 26 -7.01 -7.75 -3.35
CA VAL A 26 -6.42 -6.46 -3.74
C VAL A 26 -7.56 -5.46 -3.96
N ILE A 27 -7.28 -4.17 -3.86
CA ILE A 27 -8.26 -3.09 -4.05
C ILE A 27 -7.83 -2.13 -5.15
N GLU A 28 -8.78 -1.61 -5.91
CA GLU A 28 -8.50 -0.62 -6.95
C GLU A 28 -8.37 0.80 -6.36
N TYR A 29 -7.56 1.65 -6.99
CA TYR A 29 -7.36 3.05 -6.57
C TYR A 29 -8.66 3.84 -6.39
N VAL A 30 -9.62 3.70 -7.32
CA VAL A 30 -10.88 4.46 -7.29
C VAL A 30 -11.79 4.03 -6.12
N PRO A 31 -12.10 2.73 -5.93
CA PRO A 31 -12.80 2.26 -4.74
C PRO A 31 -12.12 2.64 -3.42
N LEU A 32 -10.79 2.55 -3.33
CA LEU A 32 -10.07 2.95 -2.12
C LEU A 32 -10.27 4.44 -1.84
N GLY A 33 -10.03 5.31 -2.84
CA GLY A 33 -10.24 6.76 -2.71
C GLY A 33 -11.66 7.13 -2.25
N ARG A 34 -12.69 6.46 -2.80
CA ARG A 34 -14.08 6.64 -2.35
C ARG A 34 -14.28 6.28 -0.87
N ARG A 35 -13.69 5.19 -0.39
CA ARG A 35 -13.83 4.73 1.01
C ARG A 35 -13.20 5.68 2.03
N VAL A 36 -12.19 6.45 1.62
CA VAL A 36 -11.46 7.39 2.49
C VAL A 36 -11.73 8.86 2.19
N GLY A 37 -12.66 9.16 1.26
CA GLY A 37 -13.01 10.52 0.89
C GLY A 37 -11.82 11.30 0.28
N VAL A 38 -11.00 10.61 -0.51
CA VAL A 38 -9.81 11.18 -1.19
C VAL A 38 -9.98 11.00 -2.69
N GLN A 39 -9.71 12.05 -3.47
CA GLN A 39 -9.64 11.92 -4.92
C GLN A 39 -8.47 11.02 -5.32
N PRO A 40 -8.60 10.16 -6.36
CA PRO A 40 -7.55 9.22 -6.75
C PRO A 40 -6.16 9.86 -6.92
N ASN A 41 -6.11 11.09 -7.43
CA ASN A 41 -4.87 11.83 -7.68
C ASN A 41 -4.10 12.19 -6.39
N HIS A 42 -4.79 12.31 -5.26
CA HIS A 42 -4.17 12.59 -3.96
C HIS A 42 -3.87 11.32 -3.16
N LEU A 43 -4.35 10.16 -3.61
CA LEU A 43 -4.17 8.91 -2.90
C LEU A 43 -2.71 8.47 -2.86
N GLY A 44 -1.93 8.80 -3.90
CA GLY A 44 -0.50 8.50 -3.95
C GLY A 44 0.27 9.04 -2.75
N HIS A 45 -0.02 10.28 -2.33
CA HIS A 45 0.62 10.91 -1.18
C HIS A 45 0.33 10.15 0.12
N PHE A 46 -0.93 9.78 0.37
CA PHE A 46 -1.28 9.00 1.55
C PHE A 46 -0.72 7.58 1.53
N LEU A 47 -0.69 6.94 0.35
CA LEU A 47 -0.10 5.61 0.19
C LEU A 47 1.41 5.62 0.44
N GLU A 48 2.09 6.69 0.07
CA GLU A 48 3.51 6.90 0.41
C GLU A 48 3.70 6.99 1.92
N GLN A 49 2.88 7.78 2.62
CA GLN A 49 2.94 7.89 4.09
C GLN A 49 2.65 6.56 4.79
N VAL A 50 1.60 5.84 4.35
CA VAL A 50 1.25 4.50 4.88
C VAL A 50 2.43 3.54 4.72
N SER A 51 3.05 3.53 3.54
CA SER A 51 4.15 2.61 3.23
C SER A 51 5.43 2.97 3.98
N ALA A 52 5.75 4.27 4.10
CA ALA A 52 6.92 4.73 4.86
C ALA A 52 6.78 4.36 6.34
N ARG A 53 5.62 4.65 6.95
CA ARG A 53 5.34 4.30 8.35
C ARG A 53 5.37 2.79 8.58
N ALA A 54 4.86 1.99 7.64
CA ALA A 54 4.95 0.54 7.71
C ALA A 54 6.42 0.07 7.61
N ALA A 55 7.19 0.59 6.66
CA ALA A 55 8.60 0.26 6.49
C ALA A 55 9.43 0.58 7.74
N ASP A 56 9.19 1.71 8.40
CA ASP A 56 9.85 2.10 9.65
C ASP A 56 9.61 1.11 10.80
N ARG A 57 8.52 0.33 10.71
CA ARG A 57 8.14 -0.73 11.66
C ARG A 57 8.47 -2.13 11.17
N ASP A 58 9.19 -2.23 10.04
CA ASP A 58 9.42 -3.46 9.27
C ASP A 58 8.12 -4.21 8.85
N GLU A 59 6.99 -3.51 8.82
CA GLU A 59 5.72 -4.00 8.30
C GLU A 59 5.69 -3.98 6.76
N PRO A 60 4.86 -4.81 6.12
CA PRO A 60 4.70 -4.78 4.67
C PRO A 60 4.21 -3.43 4.17
N LEU A 61 4.65 -3.07 2.97
CA LEU A 61 4.19 -1.91 2.23
C LEU A 61 2.76 -2.17 1.76
N TRP A 62 1.79 -1.82 2.60
CA TRP A 62 0.36 -2.08 2.36
C TRP A 62 -0.15 -1.55 1.01
N SER A 63 0.50 -0.52 0.46
CA SER A 63 0.19 0.02 -0.87
C SER A 63 0.38 -0.99 -2.02
N ALA A 64 1.10 -2.10 -1.80
CA ALA A 64 1.23 -3.22 -2.74
C ALA A 64 -0.12 -3.87 -3.10
N LEU A 65 -1.13 -3.71 -2.24
CA LEU A 65 -2.48 -4.24 -2.46
C LEU A 65 -3.36 -3.30 -3.29
N VAL A 66 -2.85 -2.11 -3.65
CA VAL A 66 -3.59 -1.13 -4.44
C VAL A 66 -3.20 -1.25 -5.91
N VAL A 67 -4.17 -1.59 -6.76
CA VAL A 67 -3.94 -1.89 -8.17
C VAL A 67 -4.74 -0.98 -9.10
N SER A 68 -4.27 -0.84 -10.34
CA SER A 68 -5.05 -0.30 -11.44
C SER A 68 -6.18 -1.26 -11.81
N LYS A 69 -7.30 -0.72 -12.26
CA LYS A 69 -8.43 -1.49 -12.78
C LYS A 69 -8.04 -2.28 -14.03
N ASP A 70 -7.27 -1.66 -14.93
CA ASP A 70 -7.01 -2.22 -16.27
C ASP A 70 -5.89 -3.26 -16.25
N SER A 71 -4.76 -2.94 -15.61
CA SER A 71 -3.60 -3.84 -15.57
C SER A 71 -3.64 -4.83 -14.42
N ARG A 72 -4.46 -4.58 -13.38
CA ARG A 72 -4.45 -5.32 -12.12
C ARG A 72 -3.08 -5.33 -11.42
N LEU A 73 -2.22 -4.38 -11.78
CA LEU A 73 -0.90 -4.16 -11.18
C LEU A 73 -0.88 -2.86 -10.37
N PRO A 74 0.01 -2.74 -9.38
CA PRO A 74 0.33 -1.46 -8.74
C PRO A 74 0.77 -0.39 -9.75
N SER A 75 0.63 0.87 -9.39
CA SER A 75 1.17 1.97 -10.19
C SER A 75 2.70 1.98 -10.19
N SER A 76 3.31 2.64 -11.18
CA SER A 76 4.77 2.82 -11.25
C SER A 76 5.36 3.46 -9.99
N GLY A 77 4.60 4.37 -9.35
CA GLY A 77 5.00 5.01 -8.10
C GLY A 77 5.21 4.03 -6.95
N PHE A 78 4.46 2.92 -6.90
CA PHE A 78 4.68 1.88 -5.90
C PHE A 78 6.07 1.24 -6.05
N TYR A 79 6.48 0.87 -7.27
CA TYR A 79 7.77 0.21 -7.47
C TYR A 79 8.96 1.12 -7.14
N VAL A 80 8.87 2.41 -7.49
CA VAL A 80 9.89 3.40 -7.12
C VAL A 80 9.96 3.54 -5.60
N LEU A 81 8.80 3.65 -4.94
CA LEU A 81 8.71 3.76 -3.50
C LEU A 81 9.25 2.53 -2.78
N ALA A 82 8.88 1.33 -3.24
CA ALA A 82 9.30 0.07 -2.64
C ALA A 82 10.82 -0.10 -2.67
N ARG A 83 11.47 0.24 -3.80
CA ARG A 83 12.94 0.23 -3.92
C ARG A 83 13.61 1.27 -3.05
N ARG A 84 12.96 2.42 -2.83
CA ARG A 84 13.46 3.48 -1.94
C ARG A 84 13.40 3.06 -0.47
N LEU A 85 12.33 2.38 -0.07
CA LEU A 85 12.07 1.99 1.32
C LEU A 85 12.76 0.68 1.71
N ARG A 86 12.96 -0.25 0.78
CA ARG A 86 13.56 -1.57 1.05
C ARG A 86 14.69 -1.86 0.07
N ALA A 87 15.91 -1.83 0.59
CA ALA A 87 17.14 -2.06 -0.20
C ALA A 87 17.16 -3.43 -0.90
N GLU A 88 16.48 -4.44 -0.32
CA GLU A 88 16.32 -5.78 -0.90
C GLU A 88 15.59 -5.80 -2.25
N TYR A 89 14.87 -4.73 -2.60
CA TYR A 89 14.08 -4.66 -3.84
C TYR A 89 14.78 -3.96 -4.98
N VAL A 90 15.93 -3.32 -4.74
CA VAL A 90 16.63 -2.48 -5.73
C VAL A 90 16.90 -3.24 -7.03
N ASN A 91 17.27 -4.52 -6.93
CA ASN A 91 17.64 -5.36 -8.08
C ASN A 91 16.54 -6.34 -8.52
N LEU A 92 15.34 -6.25 -7.96
CA LEU A 92 14.23 -7.11 -8.35
C LEU A 92 13.49 -6.52 -9.55
N ASP A 93 12.98 -7.39 -10.42
CA ASP A 93 11.98 -7.00 -11.41
C ASP A 93 10.68 -6.60 -10.71
N ASP A 94 9.87 -5.76 -11.37
CA ASP A 94 8.64 -5.22 -10.80
C ASP A 94 7.65 -6.33 -10.41
N GLN A 95 7.58 -7.41 -11.19
CA GLN A 95 6.63 -8.50 -10.95
C GLN A 95 7.00 -9.32 -9.71
N GLU A 96 8.27 -9.68 -9.57
CA GLU A 96 8.81 -10.39 -8.41
C GLU A 96 8.75 -9.52 -7.15
N LEU A 97 9.11 -8.24 -7.26
CA LEU A 97 8.98 -7.26 -6.18
C LEU A 97 7.53 -7.22 -5.68
N TRP A 98 6.56 -7.04 -6.58
CA TRP A 98 5.16 -6.99 -6.20
C TRP A 98 4.67 -8.31 -5.60
N LYS A 99 5.06 -9.45 -6.18
CA LYS A 99 4.69 -10.75 -5.65
C LYS A 99 5.15 -10.92 -4.21
N ARG A 100 6.42 -10.62 -3.91
CA ARG A 100 6.98 -10.70 -2.56
C ARG A 100 6.27 -9.78 -1.58
N GLU A 101 6.05 -8.53 -1.97
CA GLU A 101 5.41 -7.56 -1.07
C GLU A 101 3.94 -7.94 -0.79
N LYS A 102 3.23 -8.41 -1.82
CA LYS A 102 1.86 -8.91 -1.66
C LYS A 102 1.80 -10.13 -0.73
N GLU A 103 2.73 -11.06 -0.87
CA GLU A 103 2.85 -12.21 0.04
C GLU A 103 3.16 -11.77 1.48
N ARG A 104 4.01 -10.76 1.68
CA ARG A 104 4.28 -10.17 3.01
C ARG A 104 3.01 -9.55 3.61
N CYS A 105 2.21 -8.84 2.82
CA CYS A 105 0.93 -8.30 3.26
C CYS A 105 -0.01 -9.41 3.77
N TYR A 106 -0.14 -10.50 3.02
CA TYR A 106 -0.97 -11.63 3.43
C TYR A 106 -0.41 -12.38 4.64
N ALA A 107 0.91 -12.52 4.73
CA ALA A 107 1.55 -13.16 5.88
C ALA A 107 1.39 -12.34 7.16
N ALA A 108 1.43 -11.01 7.07
CA ALA A 108 1.32 -10.11 8.22
C ALA A 108 -0.03 -10.21 8.93
N VAL A 109 -1.11 -10.44 8.20
CA VAL A 109 -2.46 -10.59 8.78
C VAL A 109 -2.77 -12.01 9.29
N LEU A 110 -1.93 -12.99 8.93
CA LEU A 110 -2.06 -14.39 9.37
C LEU A 110 -1.28 -14.67 10.67
N ARG A 111 -0.44 -13.74 11.12
CA ARG A 111 0.28 -13.86 12.39
C ARG A 111 -0.54 -13.15 13.47
N PRO A 112 -1.21 -13.90 14.38
CA PRO A 112 -1.92 -13.33 15.51
C PRO A 112 -0.99 -12.69 16.55
#